data_AF-A0A9W7XWX8-F1
#
_entry.id   AF-A0A9W7XWX8-F1
#
_cell.length_a   1.000
_cell.length_b   1.000
_cell.length_c   1.000
_cell.angle_alpha   90.00
_cell.angle_beta   90.00
_cell.angle_gamma   90.00
#
_symmetry.space_group_name_H-M   'P 1'
#
loop_
_entity.id
_entity.type
_entity.pdbx_description
1 polymer ?
#
loop_
_entity_poly.entity_id
_entity_poly.type
_entity_poly.pdbx_seq_one_letter_code
_entity_poly.pdbx_strand_id
1 'polypeptide(L)'
;MAVPGGLADVKYILAGARGCKKRELDIGDITLPVLPADIACADLTRLVVQAPTSVDTMLEFICTLHSLECLTVSSLTMEDIWSDISVPRNGRQGPVTPLDTKLSRLAISTLHRQYLPKLAISVVKYLLLKIPSLAIFYAAQIPREPVQKFVSTYSRWYLHLSNIDLKLYQTGDNARYGA
;
A
#
# COMPACT_ATOMS: atom_id res chain seq x y z
N MET A 1 -36.89 -13.90 13.86
CA MET A 1 -36.07 -14.57 12.82
C MET A 1 -35.31 -13.49 12.07
N ALA A 2 -34.02 -13.34 12.35
CA ALA A 2 -33.16 -12.35 11.70
C ALA A 2 -32.58 -12.92 10.41
N VAL A 3 -32.69 -12.18 9.33
CA VAL A 3 -32.10 -12.53 8.02
C VAL A 3 -30.59 -12.22 8.08
N PRO A 4 -29.70 -13.12 7.62
CA PRO A 4 -28.26 -12.89 7.67
C PRO A 4 -27.83 -11.90 6.56
N GLY A 5 -27.68 -10.64 6.92
CA GLY A 5 -27.20 -9.55 6.04
C GLY A 5 -25.68 -9.48 5.93
N GLY A 6 -25.00 -10.59 5.63
CA GLY A 6 -23.52 -10.66 5.65
C GLY A 6 -22.83 -10.67 4.28
N LEU A 7 -23.56 -10.92 3.19
CA LEU A 7 -22.95 -11.13 1.85
C LEU A 7 -23.48 -10.16 0.77
N ALA A 8 -24.55 -9.42 1.06
CA ALA A 8 -25.12 -8.45 0.13
C ALA A 8 -24.40 -7.08 0.17
N ASP A 9 -23.73 -6.74 1.28
CA ASP A 9 -23.19 -5.40 1.50
C ASP A 9 -21.85 -5.14 0.80
N VAL A 10 -21.07 -6.18 0.48
CA VAL A 10 -19.80 -6.01 -0.28
C VAL A 10 -20.07 -5.75 -1.76
N LYS A 11 -21.11 -6.37 -2.34
CA LYS A 11 -21.50 -6.17 -3.75
C LYS A 11 -22.11 -4.80 -4.05
N TYR A 12 -22.43 -4.00 -3.03
CA TYR A 12 -23.16 -2.73 -3.18
C TYR A 12 -22.36 -1.46 -2.92
N ILE A 13 -21.05 -1.54 -2.80
CA ILE A 13 -20.28 -0.32 -2.54
C ILE A 13 -20.21 0.61 -3.76
N LEU A 14 -20.21 0.13 -5.02
CA LEU A 14 -20.15 1.02 -6.20
C LEU A 14 -20.95 0.58 -7.46
N ALA A 15 -21.84 -0.41 -7.40
CA ALA A 15 -22.65 -0.80 -8.56
C ALA A 15 -23.74 0.23 -8.96
N GLY A 16 -24.09 1.16 -8.06
CA GLY A 16 -25.16 2.16 -8.25
C GLY A 16 -24.69 3.58 -8.63
N ALA A 17 -23.38 3.83 -8.69
CA ALA A 17 -22.84 5.18 -8.77
C ALA A 17 -22.61 5.67 -10.21
N ARG A 18 -23.61 5.57 -11.10
CA ARG A 18 -23.60 6.33 -12.37
C ARG A 18 -23.82 7.81 -12.05
N GLY A 19 -22.76 8.50 -11.60
CA GLY A 19 -22.76 9.93 -11.29
C GLY A 19 -22.13 10.35 -9.96
N CYS A 20 -21.53 9.45 -9.18
CA CYS A 20 -20.90 9.86 -7.92
C CYS A 20 -19.57 10.57 -8.20
N LYS A 21 -19.49 11.87 -7.87
CA LYS A 21 -18.30 12.71 -8.01
C LYS A 21 -17.15 12.32 -7.06
N LYS A 22 -17.42 11.49 -6.04
CA LYS A 22 -16.41 11.02 -5.09
C LYS A 22 -15.87 9.66 -5.54
N ARG A 23 -14.69 9.67 -6.18
CA ARG A 23 -13.91 8.49 -6.61
C ARG A 23 -13.07 7.95 -5.44
N GLU A 24 -13.67 7.89 -4.27
CA GLU A 24 -13.01 7.52 -3.02
C GLU A 24 -13.77 6.40 -2.35
N LEU A 25 -13.05 5.43 -1.81
CA LEU A 25 -13.58 4.30 -1.07
C LEU A 25 -12.81 4.13 0.23
N ASP A 26 -13.54 4.07 1.35
CA ASP A 26 -13.01 3.72 2.67
C ASP A 26 -13.68 2.43 3.14
N ILE A 27 -12.86 1.43 3.46
CA ILE A 27 -13.28 0.11 3.92
C ILE A 27 -12.85 -0.04 5.38
N GLY A 28 -13.79 0.26 6.28
CA GLY A 28 -13.59 0.25 7.73
C GLY A 28 -13.90 -1.08 8.42
N ASP A 29 -14.54 -2.05 7.76
CA ASP A 29 -14.89 -3.32 8.38
C ASP A 29 -13.66 -4.23 8.49
N ILE A 30 -13.19 -4.40 9.72
CA ILE A 30 -11.96 -5.09 10.11
C ILE A 30 -12.05 -6.62 9.97
N THR A 31 -13.22 -7.16 9.62
CA THR A 31 -13.49 -8.61 9.74
C THR A 31 -13.44 -9.38 8.42
N LEU A 32 -13.54 -8.71 7.26
CA LEU A 32 -13.58 -9.39 5.97
C LEU A 32 -12.34 -9.06 5.12
N PRO A 33 -11.70 -10.08 4.51
CA PRO A 33 -10.69 -9.83 3.50
C PRO A 33 -11.36 -9.14 2.30
N VAL A 34 -10.77 -8.04 1.85
CA VAL A 34 -11.23 -7.29 0.67
C VAL A 34 -10.38 -7.72 -0.51
N LEU A 35 -11.02 -8.14 -1.60
CA LEU A 35 -10.31 -8.44 -2.85
C LEU A 35 -10.50 -7.30 -3.86
N PRO A 36 -9.52 -7.02 -4.73
CA PRO A 36 -9.67 -6.03 -5.80
C PRO A 36 -10.85 -6.32 -6.72
N ALA A 37 -11.14 -7.59 -6.96
CA ALA A 37 -12.27 -8.04 -7.77
C ALA A 37 -13.64 -7.62 -7.21
N ASP A 38 -13.73 -7.33 -5.92
CA ASP A 38 -14.96 -6.86 -5.27
C ASP A 38 -15.22 -5.36 -5.52
N ILE A 39 -14.21 -4.61 -6.00
CA ILE A 39 -14.28 -3.18 -6.25
C ILE A 39 -14.71 -2.91 -7.70
N ALA A 40 -16.00 -2.66 -7.90
CA ALA A 40 -16.59 -2.43 -9.23
C ALA A 40 -16.31 -1.04 -9.86
N CYS A 41 -15.37 -0.25 -9.32
CA CYS A 41 -15.13 1.13 -9.75
C CYS A 41 -13.75 1.30 -10.40
N ALA A 42 -13.71 1.20 -11.74
CA ALA A 42 -12.48 1.36 -12.52
C ALA A 42 -11.85 2.76 -12.43
N ASP A 43 -12.65 3.77 -12.06
CA ASP A 43 -12.23 5.16 -11.92
C ASP A 43 -11.83 5.53 -10.49
N LEU A 44 -11.69 4.55 -9.58
CA LEU A 44 -11.35 4.83 -8.19
C LEU A 44 -9.96 5.49 -8.09
N THR A 45 -9.90 6.67 -7.47
CA THR A 45 -8.65 7.44 -7.30
C THR A 45 -8.09 7.35 -5.88
N ARG A 46 -8.93 7.07 -4.88
CA ARG A 46 -8.52 6.91 -3.48
C ARG A 46 -9.14 5.67 -2.85
N LEU A 47 -8.30 4.84 -2.23
CA LEU A 47 -8.72 3.66 -1.49
C LEU A 47 -8.09 3.69 -0.09
N VAL A 48 -8.92 3.51 0.94
CA VAL A 48 -8.51 3.33 2.32
C VAL A 48 -9.01 1.97 2.78
N VAL A 49 -8.11 1.13 3.31
CA VAL A 49 -8.43 -0.20 3.82
C VAL A 49 -7.92 -0.32 5.25
N GLN A 50 -8.86 -0.46 6.18
CA GLN A 50 -8.55 -0.62 7.60
C GLN A 50 -8.43 -2.09 8.01
N ALA A 51 -9.04 -2.99 7.23
CA ALA A 51 -8.97 -4.44 7.39
C ALA A 51 -7.55 -4.99 7.21
N PRO A 52 -7.22 -6.13 7.86
CA PRO A 52 -5.98 -6.86 7.58
C PRO A 52 -5.84 -7.15 6.09
N THR A 53 -4.75 -6.68 5.48
CA THR A 53 -4.51 -6.80 4.04
C THR A 53 -3.10 -7.32 3.82
N SER A 54 -2.94 -8.39 3.05
CA SER A 54 -1.60 -8.91 2.73
C SER A 54 -0.85 -8.00 1.75
N VAL A 55 0.48 -8.15 1.69
CA VAL A 55 1.29 -7.45 0.67
C VAL A 55 0.82 -7.80 -0.75
N ASP A 56 0.49 -9.06 -1.01
CA ASP A 56 0.04 -9.51 -2.33
C ASP A 56 -1.29 -8.86 -2.73
N THR A 57 -2.29 -8.86 -1.84
CA THR A 57 -3.56 -8.18 -2.08
C THR A 57 -3.39 -6.68 -2.28
N MET A 58 -2.49 -6.04 -1.51
CA MET A 58 -2.14 -4.64 -1.72
C MET A 58 -1.54 -4.39 -3.11
N LEU A 59 -0.62 -5.24 -3.55
CA LEU A 59 -0.04 -5.15 -4.90
C LEU A 59 -1.10 -5.39 -5.98
N GLU A 60 -2.03 -6.30 -5.74
CA GLU A 60 -3.14 -6.57 -6.65
C GLU A 60 -4.10 -5.37 -6.74
N PHE A 61 -4.36 -4.63 -5.64
CA PHE A 61 -5.08 -3.36 -5.72
C PHE A 61 -4.36 -2.36 -6.62
N ILE A 62 -3.03 -2.22 -6.46
CA ILE A 62 -2.22 -1.27 -7.24
C ILE A 62 -2.22 -1.62 -8.73
N CYS A 63 -2.21 -2.92 -9.06
CA CYS A 63 -2.17 -3.39 -10.44
C CYS A 63 -3.55 -3.35 -11.11
N THR A 64 -4.62 -3.69 -10.39
CA THR A 64 -5.97 -3.80 -10.96
C THR A 64 -6.68 -2.44 -11.02
N LEU A 65 -6.44 -1.56 -10.04
CA LEU A 65 -7.08 -0.24 -9.97
C LEU A 65 -6.20 0.81 -10.65
N HIS A 66 -6.13 0.78 -11.98
CA HIS A 66 -5.22 1.62 -12.78
C HIS A 66 -5.38 3.14 -12.59
N SER A 67 -6.53 3.60 -12.12
CA SER A 67 -6.81 5.01 -11.82
C SER A 67 -6.43 5.43 -10.40
N LEU A 68 -5.96 4.49 -9.57
CA LEU A 68 -5.69 4.73 -8.16
C LEU A 68 -4.47 5.65 -7.98
N GLU A 69 -4.67 6.79 -7.34
CA GLU A 69 -3.64 7.78 -7.04
C GLU A 69 -3.20 7.71 -5.57
N CYS A 70 -4.11 7.29 -4.69
CA CYS A 70 -3.90 7.24 -3.25
C CYS A 70 -4.37 5.90 -2.66
N LEU A 71 -3.48 5.22 -1.96
CA LEU A 71 -3.78 3.97 -1.25
C LEU A 71 -3.35 4.08 0.21
N THR A 72 -4.26 3.81 1.14
CA THR A 72 -3.95 3.66 2.57
C THR A 72 -4.30 2.24 3.01
N VAL A 73 -3.35 1.54 3.61
CA VAL A 73 -3.55 0.23 4.23
C VAL A 73 -3.12 0.30 5.69
N SER A 74 -4.08 0.28 6.62
CA SER A 74 -3.80 0.50 8.05
C SER A 74 -3.30 -0.74 8.78
N SER A 75 -3.55 -1.92 8.21
CA SER A 75 -3.27 -3.22 8.83
C SER A 75 -2.58 -4.16 7.84
N LEU A 76 -1.40 -3.77 7.35
CA LEU A 76 -0.64 -4.58 6.39
C LEU A 76 -0.08 -5.85 7.08
N THR A 77 -0.46 -7.00 6.57
CA THR A 77 0.04 -8.33 6.96
C THR A 77 1.12 -8.80 6.00
N MET A 78 2.01 -9.66 6.49
CA MET A 78 3.23 -10.09 5.79
C MET A 78 3.34 -11.62 5.71
N GLU A 79 2.21 -12.31 5.83
CA GLU A 79 2.13 -13.77 5.93
C GLU A 79 2.54 -14.46 4.62
N ASP A 80 2.20 -13.84 3.49
CA ASP A 80 2.41 -14.40 2.15
C ASP A 80 3.57 -13.73 1.39
N ILE A 81 4.57 -13.17 2.09
CA ILE A 81 5.72 -12.59 1.37
C ILE A 81 6.50 -13.70 0.68
N TRP A 82 6.33 -13.79 -0.63
CA TRP A 82 7.12 -14.64 -1.49
C TRP A 82 8.61 -14.25 -1.34
N SER A 83 9.49 -15.23 -1.53
CA SER A 83 10.94 -15.04 -1.63
C SER A 83 11.38 -13.99 -2.68
N ASP A 84 10.43 -13.50 -3.48
CA ASP A 84 10.60 -12.59 -4.61
C ASP A 84 10.68 -11.12 -4.21
N ILE A 85 10.47 -10.76 -2.93
CA ILE A 85 10.85 -9.45 -2.38
C ILE A 85 12.38 -9.39 -2.25
N SER A 86 13.04 -9.32 -3.40
CA SER A 86 14.48 -9.18 -3.54
C SER A 86 14.80 -7.73 -3.86
N VAL A 87 15.58 -7.09 -2.98
CA VAL A 87 16.18 -5.79 -3.26
C VAL A 87 17.52 -6.05 -3.93
N PRO A 88 17.72 -5.60 -5.18
CA PRO A 88 18.93 -5.92 -5.93
C PRO A 88 20.16 -5.42 -5.19
N ARG A 89 21.13 -6.29 -4.90
CA ARG A 89 22.36 -5.86 -4.22
C ARG A 89 23.24 -5.07 -5.20
N ASN A 90 23.39 -3.77 -4.95
CA ASN A 90 24.42 -2.91 -5.55
C ASN A 90 24.38 -2.83 -7.09
N GLY A 91 23.20 -2.79 -7.69
CA GLY A 91 23.03 -2.61 -9.15
C GLY A 91 23.45 -3.81 -10.02
N ARG A 92 23.91 -4.92 -9.42
CA ARG A 92 24.39 -6.11 -10.16
C ARG A 92 23.27 -7.00 -10.70
N GLN A 93 22.06 -6.87 -10.18
CA GLN A 93 20.91 -7.74 -10.51
C GLN A 93 19.92 -7.09 -11.49
N GLY A 94 20.32 -6.00 -12.15
CA GLY A 94 19.43 -5.25 -13.05
C GLY A 94 18.37 -4.44 -12.29
N PRO A 95 17.64 -3.55 -13.00
CA PRO A 95 16.57 -2.78 -12.42
C PRO A 95 15.36 -3.66 -12.09
N VAL A 96 14.71 -3.39 -10.96
CA VAL A 96 13.42 -4.01 -10.63
C VAL A 96 12.38 -3.53 -11.65
N THR A 97 11.66 -4.45 -12.31
CA THR A 97 10.59 -4.09 -13.25
C THR A 97 9.52 -3.27 -12.54
N PRO A 98 9.26 -2.02 -12.92
CA PRO A 98 8.28 -1.16 -12.24
C PRO A 98 6.84 -1.63 -12.48
N LEU A 99 5.95 -1.27 -11.56
CA LEU A 99 4.50 -1.41 -11.74
C LEU A 99 3.99 -0.27 -12.61
N ASP A 100 3.09 -0.60 -13.54
CA ASP A 100 2.36 0.38 -14.34
C ASP A 100 1.15 0.88 -13.54
N THR A 101 1.33 1.98 -12.82
CA THR A 101 0.34 2.54 -11.92
C THR A 101 0.44 4.07 -11.85
N LYS A 102 -0.68 4.73 -11.51
CA LYS A 102 -0.75 6.17 -11.24
C LYS A 102 -0.57 6.50 -9.76
N LEU A 103 -0.29 5.50 -8.93
CA LEU A 103 -0.21 5.67 -7.49
C LEU A 103 0.88 6.69 -7.13
N SER A 104 0.47 7.82 -6.57
CA SER A 104 1.35 8.92 -6.16
C SER A 104 1.49 9.01 -4.64
N ARG A 105 0.53 8.44 -3.90
CA ARG A 105 0.52 8.41 -2.43
C ARG A 105 0.24 7.00 -1.93
N LEU A 106 1.13 6.51 -1.07
CA LEU A 106 0.97 5.21 -0.41
C LEU A 106 1.22 5.38 1.08
N ALA A 107 0.24 5.00 1.88
CA ALA A 107 0.35 4.96 3.34
C ALA A 107 0.15 3.53 3.82
N ILE A 108 1.13 3.01 4.55
CA ILE A 108 1.04 1.69 5.17
C ILE A 108 1.24 1.79 6.67
N SER A 109 0.51 0.97 7.41
CA SER A 109 0.75 0.70 8.82
C SER A 109 0.74 -0.81 9.00
N THR A 110 1.74 -1.32 9.71
CA THR A 110 1.87 -2.75 9.97
C THR A 110 1.16 -3.13 11.26
N LEU A 111 0.81 -4.41 11.44
CA LEU A 111 0.43 -4.91 12.76
C LEU A 111 1.70 -5.12 13.61
N HIS A 112 2.06 -4.10 14.40
CA HIS A 112 3.34 -3.90 15.12
C HIS A 112 4.00 -5.11 15.83
N ARG A 113 3.30 -6.21 16.10
CA ARG A 113 3.80 -7.25 17.02
C ARG A 113 3.95 -8.63 16.38
N GLN A 114 3.60 -8.77 15.11
CA GLN A 114 3.54 -10.06 14.45
C GLN A 114 4.77 -10.35 13.58
N TYR A 115 5.51 -9.34 13.13
CA TYR A 115 6.57 -9.50 12.13
C TYR A 115 7.92 -8.94 12.56
N LEU A 116 8.99 -9.55 12.04
CA LEU A 116 10.35 -9.08 12.25
C LEU A 116 10.56 -7.73 11.56
N PRO A 117 11.16 -6.71 12.22
CA PRO A 117 11.40 -5.40 11.62
C PRO A 117 12.17 -5.45 10.29
N LYS A 118 13.07 -6.44 10.13
CA LYS A 118 13.81 -6.66 8.89
C LYS A 118 12.89 -6.95 7.69
N LEU A 119 11.82 -7.71 7.91
CA LEU A 119 10.85 -8.06 6.86
C LEU A 119 10.08 -6.82 6.41
N ALA A 120 9.58 -6.06 7.36
CA ALA A 120 8.85 -4.82 7.10
C ALA A 120 9.71 -3.79 6.33
N ILE A 121 10.98 -3.66 6.71
CA ILE A 121 11.94 -2.83 5.98
C ILE A 121 12.14 -3.33 4.54
N SER A 122 12.22 -4.65 4.32
CA SER A 122 12.36 -5.21 2.96
C SER A 122 11.14 -4.90 2.08
N VAL A 123 9.94 -5.03 2.62
CA VAL A 123 8.69 -4.66 1.92
C VAL A 123 8.71 -3.20 1.51
N VAL A 124 9.04 -2.29 2.44
CA VAL A 124 9.13 -0.85 2.16
C VAL A 124 10.13 -0.58 1.03
N LYS A 125 11.33 -1.15 1.11
CA LYS A 125 12.36 -0.97 0.07
C LYS A 125 11.89 -1.46 -1.29
N TYR A 126 11.22 -2.60 -1.32
CA TYR A 126 10.67 -3.17 -2.54
C TYR A 126 9.60 -2.28 -3.16
N LEU A 127 8.65 -1.79 -2.37
CA LEU A 127 7.59 -0.88 -2.84
C LEU A 127 8.17 0.41 -3.41
N LEU A 128 9.17 0.99 -2.73
CA LEU A 128 9.86 2.19 -3.21
C LEU A 128 10.54 1.98 -4.56
N LEU A 129 11.06 0.78 -4.85
CA LEU A 129 11.63 0.47 -6.16
C LEU A 129 10.56 0.17 -7.21
N LYS A 130 9.49 -0.53 -6.81
CA LYS A 130 8.42 -1.00 -7.71
C LYS A 130 7.49 0.09 -8.19
N ILE A 131 7.38 1.21 -7.47
CA ILE A 131 6.37 2.25 -7.76
C ILE A 131 7.09 3.59 -8.06
N PRO A 132 7.59 3.80 -9.30
CA PRO A 132 8.30 5.04 -9.64
C PRO A 132 7.44 6.30 -9.62
N SER A 133 6.12 6.16 -9.77
CA SER A 133 5.14 7.26 -9.73
C SER A 133 4.96 7.85 -8.33
N LEU A 134 5.51 7.21 -7.30
CA LEU A 134 5.25 7.55 -5.92
C LEU A 134 5.93 8.86 -5.51
N ALA A 135 5.13 9.85 -5.12
CA ALA A 135 5.60 11.14 -4.64
C ALA A 135 5.62 11.22 -3.11
N ILE A 136 4.70 10.52 -2.43
CA ILE A 136 4.60 10.51 -0.96
C ILE A 136 4.48 9.06 -0.48
N PHE A 137 5.35 8.67 0.44
CA PHE A 137 5.26 7.39 1.12
C PHE A 137 5.21 7.59 2.63
N TYR A 138 4.14 7.08 3.23
CA TYR A 138 3.96 7.03 4.67
C TYR A 138 4.14 5.58 5.14
N ALA A 139 4.95 5.37 6.17
CA ALA A 139 4.94 4.11 6.89
C ALA A 139 5.01 4.33 8.40
N ALA A 140 4.01 3.79 9.10
CA ALA A 140 4.05 3.71 10.55
C ALA A 140 4.85 2.48 10.98
N GLN A 141 5.53 2.59 12.12
CA GLN A 141 6.20 1.49 12.80
C GLN A 141 7.39 0.89 12.03
N ILE A 142 7.97 1.68 11.12
CA ILE A 142 9.15 1.30 10.36
C ILE A 142 10.34 2.16 10.84
N PRO A 143 11.48 1.55 11.20
CA PRO A 143 12.68 2.29 11.52
C PRO A 143 13.11 3.20 10.37
N ARG A 144 13.30 4.49 10.67
CA ARG A 144 13.62 5.52 9.66
C ARG A 144 14.99 5.33 9.02
N GLU A 145 16.02 5.10 9.82
CA GLU A 145 17.42 5.07 9.36
C GLU A 145 17.69 4.02 8.27
N PRO A 146 17.26 2.74 8.40
CA PRO A 146 17.48 1.73 7.36
C PRO A 146 16.84 2.04 6.01
N VAL A 147 15.72 2.76 6.00
CA VAL A 147 14.99 3.15 4.79
C VAL A 147 15.66 4.38 4.15
N GLN A 148 16.01 5.38 4.96
CA GLN A 148 16.73 6.56 4.46
C GLN A 148 18.10 6.22 3.88
N LYS A 149 18.87 5.36 4.55
CA LYS A 149 20.16 4.86 4.04
C LYS A 149 19.99 4.12 2.71
N PHE A 150 18.89 3.40 2.55
CA PHE A 150 18.57 2.74 1.29
C PHE A 150 18.27 3.75 0.18
N VAL A 151 17.39 4.72 0.44
CA VAL A 151 17.04 5.77 -0.53
C VAL A 151 18.27 6.54 -0.98
N SER A 152 19.14 6.97 -0.05
CA SER A 152 20.38 7.67 -0.41
C SER A 152 21.38 6.81 -1.19
N THR A 153 21.43 5.51 -0.90
CA THR A 153 22.31 4.58 -1.63
C THR A 153 21.80 4.30 -3.03
N TYR A 154 20.47 4.19 -3.21
CA TYR A 154 19.86 3.72 -4.45
C TYR A 154 19.38 4.82 -5.40
N SER A 155 19.26 6.07 -4.94
CA SER A 155 18.77 7.21 -5.72
C SER A 155 19.54 7.47 -7.02
N ARG A 156 20.84 7.14 -7.05
CA ARG A 156 21.67 7.27 -8.26
C ARG A 156 21.26 6.35 -9.41
N TRP A 157 20.61 5.22 -9.10
CA TRP A 157 20.11 4.27 -10.11
C TRP A 157 18.60 4.36 -10.30
N TYR A 158 17.89 4.81 -9.27
CA TYR A 158 16.44 4.97 -9.25
C TYR A 158 16.12 6.43 -8.94
N LEU A 159 16.15 7.27 -9.98
CA LEU A 159 16.09 8.73 -9.84
C LEU A 159 14.82 9.21 -9.10
N HIS A 160 13.70 8.50 -9.27
CA HIS A 160 12.44 8.81 -8.59
C HIS A 160 12.55 8.80 -7.06
N LEU A 161 13.48 8.01 -6.50
CA LEU A 161 13.74 7.99 -5.06
C LEU A 161 14.29 9.32 -4.53
N SER A 162 14.81 10.20 -5.39
CA SER A 162 15.27 11.53 -4.98
C SER A 162 14.11 12.52 -4.78
N ASN A 163 12.96 12.22 -5.36
CA ASN A 163 11.80 13.13 -5.40
C ASN A 163 10.68 12.72 -4.43
N ILE A 164 10.89 11.63 -3.68
CA ILE A 164 9.88 11.06 -2.80
C ILE A 164 9.94 11.68 -1.40
N ASP A 165 8.78 12.13 -0.91
CA ASP A 165 8.60 12.57 0.48
C ASP A 165 8.33 11.34 1.38
N LEU A 166 9.30 11.00 2.23
CA LEU A 166 9.25 9.86 3.13
C LEU A 166 8.85 10.27 4.55
N LYS A 167 7.67 9.83 4.98
CA LYS A 167 7.13 10.06 6.32
C LYS A 167 7.12 8.76 7.11
N LEU A 168 8.18 8.52 7.87
CA LEU A 168 8.39 7.30 8.65
C LEU A 168 8.25 7.61 10.14
N TYR A 169 7.30 6.97 10.80
CA TYR A 169 6.97 7.21 12.21
C TYR A 169 7.32 5.98 13.05
N GLN A 170 7.94 6.19 14.21
CA GLN A 170 8.16 5.12 15.17
C GLN A 170 7.05 5.12 16.23
N THR A 171 6.81 3.95 16.83
CA THR A 171 5.83 3.77 17.90
C THR A 171 6.17 4.68 19.07
N GLY A 172 5.40 5.75 19.25
CA GLY A 172 5.68 6.85 20.17
C GLY A 172 5.45 8.23 19.54
N ASP A 173 5.53 8.32 18.20
CA ASP A 173 5.13 9.51 17.46
C ASP A 173 3.61 9.49 17.26
N ASN A 174 2.90 10.47 17.82
CA ASN A 174 1.46 10.66 17.59
C ASN A 174 1.21 11.09 16.14
N ALA A 175 1.23 10.14 15.20
CA ALA A 175 0.89 10.39 13.81
C ALA A 175 -0.63 10.43 13.65
N ARG A 176 -1.21 11.63 13.66
CA ARG A 176 -2.56 11.85 13.12
C ARG A 176 -2.48 11.73 11.60
N TYR A 177 -3.11 10.70 11.05
CA TYR A 177 -3.29 10.54 9.61
C TYR A 177 -4.08 11.75 9.08
N GLY A 178 -3.41 12.62 8.31
CA GLY A 178 -4.05 13.77 7.68
C GLY A 178 -4.97 13.32 6.56
N ALA A 179 -6.22 13.80 6.61
CA ALA A 179 -7.28 13.59 5.62
C ALA A 179 -6.85 13.94 4.19
#